data_AF-A0A1I7ZTM3-F1
#
_entry.id   AF-A0A1I7ZTM3-F1
#
_cell.length_a   1.000
_cell.length_b   1.000
_cell.length_c   1.000
_cell.angle_alpha   90.00
_cell.angle_beta   90.00
_cell.angle_gamma   90.00
#
_symmetry.space_group_name_H-M   'P 1'
#
loop_
_entity.id
_entity.type
_entity.pdbx_description
1 polymer ?
#
loop_
_entity_poly.entity_id
_entity_poly.type
_entity_poly.pdbx_seq_one_letter_code
_entity_poly.pdbx_strand_id
1 'polypeptide(L)'
;MFKDARPESVSRDLIQRFPHAGLTFAFRCSSINEAWVDFACSLKRTIKIIIAEKLEDEAVGLLQRFVDARKLSTITVHEEACEDGIIAVLKSFLCQDQFREVEVGRSSEGPWESGVVGELLQFWSQSSEKLRGKRLALLGQCEGGVKQLEEFLLPSLSPLPFVLQMVKTSIERLWSFMLKTLITFTSSELRGILKICSKEECDAISKEYRHEQMRFHKPSCIYKFEEGERNERRRLYIFFECATKKERRTERPKLPANHKGLDDLGLMRDTSSLQVLFA
;
A
#
# COMPACT_ATOMS: atom_id res chain seq x y z
N MET A 1 -4.04 -19.49 8.82
CA MET A 1 -2.82 -18.69 9.06
C MET A 1 -1.83 -19.56 9.80
N PHE A 2 -0.68 -19.83 9.19
CA PHE A 2 0.41 -20.62 9.81
C PHE A 2 1.33 -19.68 10.63
N LYS A 3 1.88 -20.16 11.74
CA LYS A 3 2.85 -19.44 12.59
C LYS A 3 4.21 -20.14 12.47
N ASP A 4 5.29 -19.38 12.37
CA ASP A 4 6.67 -19.87 12.10
C ASP A 4 7.18 -20.99 13.00
N ALA A 5 6.83 -20.97 14.28
CA ALA A 5 7.45 -21.89 15.24
C ALA A 5 6.94 -23.34 15.17
N ARG A 6 6.17 -23.73 14.15
CA ARG A 6 5.68 -25.11 14.00
C ARG A 6 6.48 -25.88 12.96
N PRO A 7 6.78 -27.16 13.21
CA PRO A 7 7.47 -28.01 12.24
C PRO A 7 6.70 -28.08 10.92
N GLU A 8 7.45 -28.12 9.82
CA GLU A 8 6.98 -28.10 8.43
C GLU A 8 5.85 -29.11 8.14
N SER A 9 5.88 -30.27 8.81
CA SER A 9 4.91 -31.35 8.67
C SER A 9 3.47 -30.90 8.86
N VAL A 10 3.21 -29.99 9.80
CA VAL A 10 1.86 -29.47 10.08
C VAL A 10 1.31 -28.67 8.90
N SER A 11 2.18 -27.96 8.18
CA SER A 11 1.79 -27.16 7.02
C SER A 11 1.49 -28.03 5.80
N ARG A 12 2.28 -29.08 5.57
CA ARG A 12 2.09 -30.03 4.46
C ARG A 12 0.72 -30.72 4.52
N ASP A 13 0.34 -31.26 5.67
CA ASP A 13 -0.91 -31.99 5.82
C ASP A 13 -2.15 -31.11 5.58
N LEU A 14 -2.12 -29.86 6.07
CA LEU A 14 -3.21 -28.91 5.87
C LEU A 14 -3.32 -28.48 4.40
N ILE A 15 -2.19 -28.25 3.74
CA ILE A 15 -2.14 -27.89 2.32
C ILE A 15 -2.72 -28.99 1.43
N GLN A 16 -2.43 -30.25 1.75
CA GLN A 16 -2.97 -31.41 1.01
C GLN A 16 -4.48 -31.57 1.23
N ARG A 17 -4.99 -31.31 2.45
CA ARG A 17 -6.43 -31.37 2.75
C ARG A 17 -7.25 -30.31 2.01
N PHE A 18 -6.64 -29.16 1.69
CA PHE A 18 -7.32 -28.04 1.04
C PHE A 18 -6.59 -27.59 -0.24
N PRO A 19 -6.69 -28.37 -1.34
CA PRO A 19 -5.94 -28.13 -2.57
C PRO A 19 -6.34 -26.84 -3.29
N HIS A 20 -7.54 -26.31 -3.02
CA HIS A 20 -8.07 -25.09 -3.66
C HIS A 20 -8.06 -23.86 -2.76
N ALA A 21 -7.66 -23.98 -1.48
CA ALA A 21 -7.61 -22.83 -0.59
C ALA A 21 -6.47 -21.86 -0.98
N GLY A 22 -6.70 -20.56 -0.77
CA GLY A 22 -5.63 -19.58 -0.76
C GLY A 22 -4.70 -19.85 0.43
N LEU A 23 -3.38 -19.73 0.22
CA LEU A 23 -2.40 -19.94 1.28
C LEU A 23 -1.85 -18.62 1.77
N THR A 24 -2.07 -18.36 3.07
CA THR A 24 -1.53 -17.20 3.76
C THR A 24 -0.63 -17.65 4.90
N PHE A 25 0.63 -17.25 4.82
CA PHE A 25 1.65 -17.47 5.83
C PHE A 25 1.96 -16.17 6.54
N ALA A 26 2.08 -16.21 7.87
CA ALA A 26 2.36 -15.04 8.66
C ALA A 26 3.61 -15.25 9.49
N PHE A 27 4.62 -14.44 9.20
CA PHE A 27 5.87 -14.37 9.93
C PHE A 27 5.73 -13.37 11.06
N ARG A 28 5.92 -13.86 12.28
CA ARG A 28 5.81 -13.10 13.54
C ARG A 28 7.08 -13.28 14.38
N CYS A 29 8.19 -13.47 13.70
CA CYS A 29 9.52 -13.50 14.26
C CYS A 29 10.49 -12.91 13.23
N SER A 30 11.69 -12.57 13.69
CA SER A 30 12.75 -11.97 12.88
C SER A 30 13.44 -12.95 11.93
N SER A 31 13.35 -14.26 12.19
CA SER A 31 14.01 -15.29 11.39
C SER A 31 13.04 -16.07 10.51
N ILE A 32 13.54 -16.58 9.39
CA ILE A 32 12.82 -17.47 8.46
C ILE A 32 13.66 -18.74 8.28
N ASN A 33 13.02 -19.91 8.36
CA ASN A 33 13.71 -21.19 8.15
C ASN A 33 13.87 -21.49 6.64
N GLU A 34 15.08 -21.85 6.21
CA GLU A 34 15.36 -22.18 4.80
C GLU A 34 14.51 -23.34 4.25
N ALA A 35 14.33 -24.42 5.02
CA ALA A 35 13.51 -25.56 4.62
C ALA A 35 12.04 -25.16 4.44
N TRP A 36 11.57 -24.18 5.21
CA TRP A 36 10.23 -23.63 5.01
C TRP A 36 10.14 -22.85 3.70
N VAL A 37 11.17 -22.09 3.32
CA VAL A 37 11.21 -21.36 2.04
C VAL A 37 11.25 -22.32 0.87
N ASP A 38 12.05 -23.39 0.95
CA ASP A 38 12.07 -24.47 -0.05
C ASP A 38 10.69 -25.08 -0.24
N PHE A 39 10.03 -25.40 0.88
CA PHE A 39 8.68 -25.93 0.85
C PHE A 39 7.69 -24.98 0.18
N ALA A 40 7.65 -23.72 0.60
CA ALA A 40 6.77 -22.71 0.05
C ALA A 40 7.04 -22.48 -1.46
N CYS A 41 8.31 -22.53 -1.87
CA CYS A 41 8.72 -22.46 -3.27
C CYS A 41 8.29 -23.69 -4.10
N SER A 42 8.25 -24.87 -3.49
CA SER A 42 7.82 -26.12 -4.14
C SER A 42 6.31 -26.16 -4.46
N LEU A 43 5.51 -25.29 -3.84
CA LEU A 43 4.06 -25.29 -4.01
C LEU A 43 3.67 -24.94 -5.44
N LYS A 44 2.69 -25.66 -6.00
CA LYS A 44 2.18 -25.45 -7.37
C LYS A 44 1.28 -24.21 -7.51
N ARG A 45 1.06 -23.44 -6.44
CA ARG A 45 0.16 -22.29 -6.39
C ARG A 45 0.87 -21.08 -5.79
N THR A 46 0.36 -19.89 -6.09
CA THR A 46 0.84 -18.67 -5.46
C THR A 46 0.42 -18.60 -4.00
N ILE A 47 1.21 -17.88 -3.21
CA ILE A 47 0.98 -17.71 -1.78
C ILE A 47 0.95 -16.23 -1.42
N LYS A 48 0.33 -15.92 -0.28
CA LYS A 48 0.38 -14.63 0.39
C LYS A 48 1.27 -14.74 1.63
N ILE A 49 2.16 -13.77 1.80
CA ILE A 49 3.02 -13.66 2.98
C ILE A 49 2.61 -12.42 3.77
N ILE A 50 2.64 -12.53 5.10
CA ILE A 50 2.49 -11.41 6.04
C ILE A 50 3.77 -11.33 6.87
N ILE A 51 4.47 -10.21 6.85
CA ILE A 51 5.67 -9.94 7.67
C ILE A 51 5.23 -8.96 8.75
N ALA A 52 5.11 -9.45 9.98
CA ALA A 52 4.61 -8.66 11.09
C ALA A 52 5.70 -8.01 11.95
N GLU A 53 6.93 -8.51 11.85
CA GLU A 53 8.10 -8.06 12.61
C GLU A 53 9.28 -7.86 11.67
N LYS A 54 10.22 -7.01 12.09
CA LYS A 54 11.48 -6.78 11.39
C LYS A 54 12.23 -8.10 11.24
N LEU A 55 12.63 -8.40 10.01
CA LEU A 55 13.42 -9.58 9.69
C LEU A 55 14.93 -9.30 9.85
N GLU A 56 15.67 -10.33 10.25
CA GLU A 56 17.13 -10.36 10.21
C GLU A 56 17.63 -10.38 8.76
N ASP A 57 18.84 -9.87 8.52
CA ASP A 57 19.41 -9.74 7.17
C ASP A 57 19.46 -11.08 6.42
N GLU A 58 19.77 -12.17 7.13
CA GLU A 58 19.75 -13.53 6.58
C GLU A 58 18.34 -13.93 6.13
N ALA A 59 17.31 -13.57 6.90
CA ALA A 59 15.91 -13.85 6.57
C ALA A 59 15.40 -12.99 5.41
N VAL A 60 15.86 -11.74 5.29
CA VAL A 60 15.62 -10.90 4.10
C VAL A 60 16.22 -11.55 2.85
N GLY A 61 17.45 -12.08 2.95
CA GLY A 61 18.09 -12.83 1.86
C GLY A 61 17.27 -14.05 1.43
N LEU A 62 16.65 -14.74 2.38
CA LEU A 62 15.74 -15.86 2.07
C LEU A 62 14.45 -15.42 1.37
N LEU A 63 13.93 -14.22 1.65
CA LEU A 63 12.76 -13.70 0.93
C LEU A 63 13.04 -13.47 -0.56
N GLN A 64 14.28 -13.15 -0.92
CA GLN A 64 14.69 -12.99 -2.32
C GLN A 64 14.44 -14.28 -3.13
N ARG A 65 14.52 -15.45 -2.50
CA ARG A 65 14.23 -16.74 -3.16
C ARG A 65 12.78 -16.84 -3.65
N PHE A 66 11.84 -16.15 -3.00
CA PHE A 66 10.46 -16.08 -3.47
C PHE A 66 10.31 -15.21 -4.72
N VAL A 67 11.15 -14.18 -4.85
CA VAL A 67 11.25 -13.40 -6.08
C VAL A 67 11.71 -14.37 -7.18
N ASP A 68 12.83 -15.06 -7.00
CA ASP A 68 13.36 -15.95 -8.05
C ASP A 68 12.37 -17.06 -8.44
N ALA A 69 11.66 -17.64 -7.46
CA ALA A 69 10.67 -18.68 -7.68
C ALA A 69 9.32 -18.18 -8.25
N ARG A 70 9.09 -16.86 -8.27
CA ARG A 70 7.84 -16.21 -8.74
C ARG A 70 6.57 -16.73 -8.07
N LYS A 71 6.61 -16.93 -6.74
CA LYS A 71 5.52 -17.61 -5.99
C LYS A 71 4.57 -16.68 -5.27
N LEU A 72 4.89 -15.39 -5.13
CA LEU A 72 4.02 -14.44 -4.43
C LEU A 72 3.10 -13.73 -5.42
N SER A 73 1.84 -13.63 -5.04
CA SER A 73 0.89 -12.69 -5.65
C SER A 73 0.68 -11.44 -4.80
N THR A 74 0.82 -11.57 -3.48
CA THR A 74 0.57 -10.49 -2.52
C THR A 74 1.53 -10.62 -1.34
N ILE A 75 2.03 -9.50 -0.85
CA ILE A 75 2.76 -9.43 0.41
C ILE A 75 2.14 -8.36 1.30
N THR A 76 1.96 -8.68 2.58
CA THR A 76 1.59 -7.72 3.61
C THR A 76 2.80 -7.49 4.49
N VAL A 77 3.21 -6.25 4.68
CA VAL A 77 4.29 -5.85 5.57
C VAL A 77 3.75 -4.89 6.61
N HIS A 78 4.14 -5.08 7.86
CA HIS A 78 3.98 -4.04 8.86
C HIS A 78 5.02 -2.95 8.62
N GLU A 79 4.61 -1.69 8.77
CA GLU A 79 5.47 -0.53 8.52
C GLU A 79 6.73 -0.56 9.39
N GLU A 80 6.60 -1.06 10.62
CA GLU A 80 7.70 -1.22 11.57
C GLU A 80 8.73 -2.28 11.14
N ALA A 81 8.38 -3.15 10.18
CA ALA A 81 9.27 -4.17 9.60
C ALA A 81 9.95 -3.68 8.31
N CYS A 82 9.60 -2.50 7.80
CA CYS A 82 10.07 -2.00 6.50
C CYS A 82 11.40 -1.25 6.62
N GLU A 83 12.49 -2.00 6.55
CA GLU A 83 13.84 -1.46 6.39
C GLU A 83 14.33 -1.56 4.94
N ASP A 84 15.49 -0.95 4.64
CA ASP A 84 16.07 -0.87 3.30
C ASP A 84 16.11 -2.23 2.58
N GLY A 85 16.48 -3.30 3.30
CA GLY A 85 16.50 -4.66 2.77
C GLY A 85 15.12 -5.15 2.32
N ILE A 86 14.09 -4.95 3.15
CA ILE A 86 12.70 -5.31 2.81
C ILE A 86 12.18 -4.44 1.67
N ILE A 87 12.47 -3.14 1.69
CA ILE A 87 12.05 -2.21 0.63
C ILE A 87 12.63 -2.65 -0.72
N ALA A 88 13.90 -3.05 -0.78
CA ALA A 88 14.52 -3.58 -1.99
C ALA A 88 13.83 -4.86 -2.50
N VAL A 89 13.47 -5.76 -1.59
CA VAL A 89 12.71 -6.98 -1.90
C VAL A 89 11.30 -6.65 -2.42
N LEU A 90 10.59 -5.69 -1.82
CA LEU A 90 9.27 -5.23 -2.28
C LEU A 90 9.32 -4.62 -3.69
N LYS A 91 10.33 -3.79 -3.97
CA LYS A 91 10.57 -3.23 -5.31
C LYS A 91 10.80 -4.36 -6.33
N SER A 92 11.52 -5.41 -5.94
CA SER A 92 11.76 -6.60 -6.78
C SER A 92 10.47 -7.39 -7.04
N PHE A 93 9.60 -7.58 -6.04
CA PHE A 93 8.30 -8.21 -6.22
C PHE A 93 7.39 -7.43 -7.18
N LEU A 94 7.35 -6.10 -7.04
CA LEU A 94 6.53 -5.25 -7.92
C LEU A 94 6.90 -5.35 -9.41
N CYS A 95 8.15 -5.70 -9.71
CA CYS A 95 8.61 -5.90 -11.08
C CYS A 95 8.19 -7.25 -11.70
N GLN A 96 7.55 -8.14 -10.94
CA GLN A 96 7.19 -9.46 -11.43
C GLN A 96 5.80 -9.49 -12.03
N ASP A 97 5.63 -10.14 -13.19
CA ASP A 97 4.35 -10.20 -13.91
C ASP A 97 3.22 -10.78 -13.06
N GLN A 98 3.48 -11.84 -12.30
CA GLN A 98 2.46 -12.54 -11.50
C GLN A 98 2.13 -11.83 -10.18
N PHE A 99 3.02 -10.98 -9.69
CA PHE A 99 2.82 -10.25 -8.45
C PHE A 99 1.74 -9.18 -8.64
N ARG A 100 0.95 -8.85 -7.62
CA ARG A 100 -0.22 -7.98 -7.77
C ARG A 100 -0.22 -6.83 -6.78
N GLU A 101 0.12 -7.09 -5.52
CA GLU A 101 -0.18 -6.12 -4.47
C GLU A 101 0.82 -6.17 -3.31
N VAL A 102 1.27 -4.98 -2.91
CA VAL A 102 1.92 -4.74 -1.62
C VAL A 102 0.88 -4.12 -0.69
N GLU A 103 0.62 -4.77 0.44
CA GLU A 103 -0.15 -4.22 1.54
C GLU A 103 0.82 -3.72 2.61
N VAL A 104 0.76 -2.44 2.97
CA VAL A 104 1.48 -1.89 4.11
C VAL A 104 0.48 -1.59 5.21
N GLY A 105 0.65 -2.25 6.35
CA GLY A 105 -0.20 -2.07 7.51
C GLY A 105 0.60 -1.56 8.70
N ARG A 106 -0.11 -1.09 9.72
CA ARG A 106 0.46 -0.82 11.03
C ARG A 106 -0.12 -1.79 12.05
N SER A 107 0.72 -2.30 12.95
CA SER A 107 0.27 -3.18 14.04
C SER A 107 0.26 -2.55 15.42
N SER A 108 1.18 -1.61 15.66
CA SER A 108 1.29 -0.91 16.94
C SER A 108 0.40 0.33 17.00
N GLU A 109 0.12 0.82 18.20
CA GLU A 109 -0.40 2.18 18.39
C GLU A 109 0.77 3.16 18.33
N GLY A 110 0.71 4.19 17.48
CA GLY A 110 1.75 5.23 17.41
C GLY A 110 1.81 5.95 16.06
N PRO A 111 2.81 6.84 15.87
CA PRO A 111 3.03 7.54 14.60
C PRO A 111 3.71 6.62 13.58
N TRP A 112 3.39 6.78 12.29
CA TRP A 112 4.03 6.06 11.19
C TRP A 112 5.47 6.54 11.01
N GLU A 113 6.46 5.66 11.15
CA GLU A 113 7.87 6.05 11.16
C GLU A 113 8.59 5.69 9.87
N SER A 114 8.21 4.60 9.20
CA SER A 114 8.88 4.16 7.97
C SER A 114 8.55 5.04 6.75
N GLY A 115 9.55 5.27 5.89
CA GLY A 115 9.39 5.95 4.59
C GLY A 115 8.91 5.06 3.44
N VAL A 116 8.39 3.85 3.74
CA VAL A 116 8.12 2.80 2.73
C VAL A 116 7.14 3.23 1.65
N VAL A 117 6.12 4.04 1.98
CA VAL A 117 5.12 4.47 1.00
C VAL A 117 5.75 5.45 0.01
N GLY A 118 6.50 6.44 0.51
CA GLY A 118 7.23 7.38 -0.33
C GLY A 118 8.25 6.68 -1.24
N GLU A 119 9.01 5.73 -0.70
CA GLU A 119 9.99 4.93 -1.45
C GLU A 119 9.36 4.10 -2.58
N LEU A 120 8.18 3.50 -2.34
CA LEU A 120 7.47 2.73 -3.36
C LEU A 120 6.83 3.63 -4.43
N LEU A 121 6.34 4.81 -4.06
CA LEU A 121 5.81 5.80 -5.02
C LEU A 121 6.93 6.42 -5.88
N GLN A 122 8.08 6.71 -5.28
CA GLN A 122 9.28 7.14 -6.02
C GLN A 122 9.78 6.03 -6.95
N PHE A 123 9.71 4.78 -6.53
CA PHE A 123 10.04 3.67 -7.42
C PHE A 123 9.07 3.55 -8.59
N TRP A 124 7.77 3.76 -8.36
CA TRP A 124 6.79 3.86 -9.44
C TRP A 124 7.11 4.99 -10.41
N SER A 125 7.52 6.16 -9.93
CA SER A 125 7.90 7.28 -10.81
C SER A 125 9.15 6.97 -11.66
N GLN A 126 9.95 5.98 -11.30
CA GLN A 126 11.10 5.53 -12.08
C GLN A 126 10.78 4.32 -12.99
N SER A 127 9.80 3.50 -12.62
CA SER A 127 9.52 2.19 -13.25
C SER A 127 8.05 1.98 -13.58
N SER A 128 7.31 3.04 -13.88
CA SER A 128 5.84 3.03 -14.04
C SER A 128 5.31 1.95 -14.99
N GLU A 129 5.98 1.70 -16.12
CA GLU A 129 5.57 0.66 -17.08
C GLU A 129 5.56 -0.75 -16.46
N LYS A 130 6.59 -1.09 -15.67
CA LYS A 130 6.70 -2.40 -15.01
C LYS A 130 5.67 -2.57 -13.90
N LEU A 131 5.23 -1.46 -13.32
CA LEU A 131 4.31 -1.42 -12.18
C LEU A 131 2.85 -1.31 -12.61
N ARG A 132 2.56 -1.21 -13.91
CA ARG A 132 1.19 -1.14 -14.43
C ARG A 132 0.36 -2.34 -13.94
N GLY A 133 -0.81 -2.03 -13.39
CA GLY A 133 -1.75 -2.98 -12.82
C GLY A 133 -1.38 -3.55 -11.46
N LYS A 134 -0.26 -3.13 -10.87
CA LYS A 134 0.07 -3.45 -9.48
C LYS A 134 -0.60 -2.46 -8.54
N ARG A 135 -0.72 -2.86 -7.27
CA ARG A 135 -1.38 -2.08 -6.23
C ARG A 135 -0.49 -1.89 -5.01
N LEU A 136 -0.61 -0.72 -4.42
CA LEU A 136 -0.15 -0.41 -3.08
C LEU A 136 -1.39 -0.16 -2.21
N ALA A 137 -1.58 -0.97 -1.18
CA ALA A 137 -2.70 -0.84 -0.25
C ALA A 137 -2.17 -0.45 1.13
N LEU A 138 -2.78 0.55 1.75
CA LEU A 138 -2.54 0.92 3.14
C LEU A 138 -3.68 0.39 4.01
N LEU A 139 -3.35 -0.26 5.12
CA LEU A 139 -4.32 -0.90 6.01
C LEU A 139 -4.14 -0.45 7.46
N GLY A 140 -5.25 -0.29 8.18
CA GLY A 140 -5.23 0.11 9.58
C GLY A 140 -5.11 1.63 9.73
N GLN A 141 -4.23 2.13 10.58
CA GLN A 141 -4.04 3.57 10.76
C GLN A 141 -3.20 4.13 9.60
N CYS A 142 -3.87 4.64 8.56
CA CYS A 142 -3.21 5.02 7.32
C CYS A 142 -2.63 6.44 7.32
N GLU A 143 -2.86 7.25 8.36
CA GLU A 143 -2.55 8.69 8.38
C GLU A 143 -1.13 9.02 7.90
N GLY A 144 -0.11 8.33 8.42
CA GLY A 144 1.27 8.64 8.03
C GLY A 144 1.67 8.12 6.64
N GLY A 145 1.11 7.00 6.19
CA GLY A 145 1.28 6.55 4.82
C GLY A 145 0.55 7.47 3.82
N VAL A 146 -0.63 7.98 4.20
CA VAL A 146 -1.37 8.99 3.44
C VAL A 146 -0.56 10.27 3.35
N LYS A 147 0.07 10.72 4.44
CA LYS A 147 0.93 11.90 4.43
C LYS A 147 2.08 11.76 3.43
N GLN A 148 2.74 10.61 3.36
CA GLN A 148 3.78 10.34 2.35
C GLN A 148 3.22 10.37 0.92
N LEU A 149 2.01 9.83 0.71
CA LEU A 149 1.33 9.92 -0.58
C LEU A 149 1.04 11.38 -0.97
N GLU A 150 0.55 12.20 -0.03
CA GLU A 150 0.30 13.62 -0.27
C GLU A 150 1.60 14.37 -0.58
N GLU A 151 2.66 14.14 0.20
CA GLU A 151 4.00 14.69 -0.05
C GLU A 151 4.54 14.30 -1.44
N PHE A 152 4.23 13.09 -1.91
CA PHE A 152 4.57 12.63 -3.26
C PHE A 152 3.72 13.25 -4.38
N LEU A 153 2.46 13.64 -4.10
CA LEU A 153 1.56 14.26 -5.09
C LEU A 153 1.78 15.79 -5.22
N LEU A 154 2.17 16.44 -4.12
CA LEU A 154 2.45 17.87 -4.03
C LEU A 154 3.82 18.39 -4.58
N PRO A 155 4.82 17.59 -5.07
CA PRO A 155 6.13 18.11 -5.52
C PRO A 155 6.06 19.06 -6.71
N SER A 156 4.92 19.13 -7.39
CA SER A 156 4.67 20.03 -8.51
C SER A 156 4.72 21.52 -8.13
N LEU A 157 4.60 21.84 -6.84
CA LEU A 157 4.81 23.20 -6.34
C LEU A 157 6.27 23.31 -5.90
N SER A 158 7.13 23.61 -6.86
CA SER A 158 8.58 23.86 -6.69
C SER A 158 8.95 24.37 -5.29
N PRO A 159 10.05 23.89 -4.67
CA PRO A 159 10.54 24.50 -3.46
C PRO A 159 10.87 25.95 -3.79
N LEU A 160 10.10 26.90 -3.29
CA LEU A 160 10.62 28.25 -3.07
C LEU A 160 11.69 28.05 -1.98
N PRO A 161 13.00 28.05 -2.31
CA PRO A 161 14.05 27.79 -1.34
C PRO A 161 14.18 28.94 -0.32
N PHE A 162 13.29 29.93 -0.40
CA PHE A 162 13.38 31.21 0.28
C PHE A 162 12.58 31.28 1.58
N VAL A 163 11.53 30.48 1.76
CA VAL A 163 10.64 30.60 2.94
C VAL A 163 11.15 29.79 4.14
N LEU A 164 11.72 28.60 3.90
CA LEU A 164 12.21 27.72 4.98
C LEU A 164 13.51 28.23 5.64
N GLN A 165 14.27 29.12 5.01
CA GLN A 165 15.48 29.69 5.61
C GLN A 165 15.16 30.77 6.67
N MET A 166 13.98 31.39 6.64
CA MET A 166 13.65 32.54 7.51
C MET A 166 13.09 32.19 8.88
N VAL A 167 12.73 30.94 9.15
CA VAL A 167 12.04 30.60 10.40
C VAL A 167 12.82 29.50 11.10
N LYS A 168 13.94 29.82 11.76
CA LYS A 168 14.73 28.84 12.52
C LYS A 168 14.76 29.07 14.03
N THR A 169 14.09 30.09 14.56
CA THR A 169 14.33 30.49 15.97
C THR A 169 13.10 30.81 16.83
N SER A 170 11.86 30.44 16.45
CA SER A 170 10.69 30.67 17.34
C SER A 170 9.52 29.66 17.22
N ILE A 171 9.79 28.42 16.81
CA ILE A 171 8.77 27.51 16.24
C ILE A 171 8.46 26.27 17.08
N GLU A 172 7.83 26.45 18.23
CA GLU A 172 7.09 25.33 18.86
C GLU A 172 5.60 25.68 18.89
N ARG A 173 5.26 26.91 19.31
CA ARG A 173 3.87 27.40 19.32
C ARG A 173 3.33 27.74 17.92
N LEU A 174 4.18 28.28 17.05
CA LEU A 174 3.82 28.51 15.65
C LEU A 174 3.74 27.19 14.86
N TRP A 175 4.46 26.14 15.26
CA TRP A 175 4.40 24.85 14.58
C TRP A 175 3.00 24.24 14.66
N SER A 176 2.36 24.25 15.84
CA SER A 176 1.01 23.70 16.03
C SER A 176 -0.06 24.45 15.22
N PHE A 177 0.04 25.79 15.16
CA PHE A 177 -0.87 26.62 14.36
C PHE A 177 -0.63 26.46 12.86
N MET A 178 0.64 26.42 12.44
CA MET A 178 1.04 26.15 11.06
C MET A 178 0.62 24.74 10.64
N LEU A 179 0.74 23.73 11.50
CA LEU A 179 0.35 22.36 11.17
C LEU A 179 -1.16 22.26 10.90
N LYS A 180 -2.00 22.88 11.75
CA LYS A 180 -3.46 22.95 11.50
C LYS A 180 -3.80 23.71 10.22
N THR A 181 -3.06 24.78 9.92
CA THR A 181 -3.26 25.57 8.69
C THR A 181 -2.77 24.82 7.45
N LEU A 182 -1.66 24.08 7.55
CA LEU A 182 -1.17 23.19 6.49
C LEU A 182 -2.16 22.04 6.22
N ILE A 183 -2.77 21.46 7.25
CA ILE A 183 -3.77 20.39 7.09
C ILE A 183 -4.95 20.87 6.22
N THR A 184 -5.53 22.05 6.50
CA THR A 184 -6.61 22.59 5.67
C THR A 184 -6.16 23.02 4.28
N PHE A 185 -4.92 23.52 4.16
CA PHE A 185 -4.33 23.92 2.89
C PHE A 185 -4.16 22.74 1.92
N THR A 186 -3.63 21.61 2.43
CA THR A 186 -3.34 20.42 1.61
C THR A 186 -4.57 19.84 0.89
N SER A 187 -5.76 19.87 1.49
CA SER A 187 -6.99 19.37 0.82
C SER A 187 -7.36 20.19 -0.41
N SER A 188 -7.19 21.52 -0.35
CA SER A 188 -7.49 22.40 -1.49
C SER A 188 -6.50 22.22 -2.65
N GLU A 189 -5.22 22.03 -2.34
CA GLU A 189 -4.18 21.79 -3.34
C GLU A 189 -4.34 20.43 -4.00
N LEU A 190 -4.61 19.39 -3.20
CA LEU A 190 -4.88 18.05 -3.72
C LEU A 190 -6.09 18.04 -4.65
N ARG A 191 -7.13 18.85 -4.42
CA ARG A 191 -8.25 18.98 -5.38
C ARG A 191 -7.84 19.58 -6.73
N GLY A 192 -6.78 20.39 -6.77
CA GLY A 192 -6.22 20.90 -8.03
C GLY A 192 -5.45 19.84 -8.82
N ILE A 193 -4.83 18.90 -8.10
CA ILE A 193 -3.95 17.85 -8.66
C ILE A 193 -4.73 16.59 -9.00
N LEU A 194 -5.59 16.14 -8.10
CA LEU A 194 -6.39 14.93 -8.21
C LEU A 194 -7.73 15.22 -8.88
N LYS A 195 -8.01 14.51 -9.96
CA LYS A 195 -9.29 14.59 -10.68
C LYS A 195 -10.16 13.40 -10.33
N ILE A 196 -11.45 13.62 -10.13
CA ILE A 196 -12.41 12.52 -9.97
C ILE A 196 -12.53 11.80 -11.32
N CYS A 197 -12.45 10.48 -11.31
CA CYS A 197 -12.65 9.65 -12.50
C CYS A 197 -14.11 9.74 -12.97
N SER A 198 -14.27 9.85 -14.28
CA SER A 198 -15.57 9.67 -14.95
C SER A 198 -16.10 8.25 -14.75
N LYS A 199 -17.38 8.05 -15.11
CA LYS A 199 -18.00 6.73 -15.08
C LYS A 199 -17.28 5.77 -16.03
N GLU A 200 -16.96 6.22 -17.23
CA GLU A 200 -16.32 5.43 -18.28
C GLU A 200 -14.91 4.99 -17.85
N GLU A 201 -14.15 5.87 -17.18
CA GLU A 201 -12.87 5.51 -16.57
C GLU A 201 -13.04 4.48 -15.45
N CYS A 202 -14.01 4.66 -14.56
CA CYS A 202 -14.28 3.68 -13.49
C CYS A 202 -14.67 2.30 -14.04
N ASP A 203 -15.48 2.28 -15.10
CA ASP A 203 -15.92 1.05 -15.78
C ASP A 203 -14.73 0.37 -16.49
N ALA A 204 -13.83 1.16 -17.10
CA ALA A 204 -12.59 0.66 -17.70
C ALA A 204 -11.65 0.06 -16.66
N ILE A 205 -11.40 0.77 -15.54
CA ILE A 205 -10.59 0.28 -14.41
C ILE A 205 -11.18 -1.04 -13.88
N SER A 206 -12.50 -1.07 -13.70
CA SER A 206 -13.19 -2.26 -13.20
C SER A 206 -13.14 -3.42 -14.18
N LYS A 207 -13.07 -3.15 -15.48
CA LYS A 207 -12.96 -4.16 -16.53
C LYS A 207 -11.53 -4.68 -16.70
N GLU A 208 -10.53 -3.82 -16.60
CA GLU A 208 -9.12 -4.15 -16.79
C GLU A 208 -8.55 -4.83 -15.55
N TYR A 209 -8.88 -4.33 -14.36
CA TYR A 209 -8.32 -4.78 -13.08
C TYR A 209 -9.33 -5.60 -12.27
N ARG A 210 -10.13 -6.44 -12.95
CA ARG A 210 -11.26 -7.27 -12.41
C ARG A 210 -10.93 -8.13 -11.17
N HIS A 211 -9.65 -8.32 -10.86
CA HIS A 211 -9.22 -9.18 -9.77
C HIS A 211 -9.29 -8.45 -8.43
N GLU A 212 -10.24 -8.86 -7.58
CA GLU A 212 -10.29 -8.53 -6.15
C GLU A 212 -10.16 -7.03 -5.87
N GLN A 213 -11.02 -6.21 -6.51
CA GLN A 213 -11.21 -4.85 -6.04
C GLN A 213 -11.57 -4.90 -4.55
N MET A 214 -10.76 -4.24 -3.74
CA MET A 214 -11.08 -4.06 -2.34
C MET A 214 -12.44 -3.41 -2.22
N ARG A 215 -13.25 -3.98 -1.33
CA ARG A 215 -14.61 -3.50 -1.08
C ARG A 215 -14.61 -2.73 0.22
N PHE A 216 -15.32 -1.62 0.19
CA PHE A 216 -15.44 -0.67 1.29
C PHE A 216 -16.87 -0.66 1.82
N HIS A 217 -17.06 -0.41 3.10
CA HIS A 217 -18.40 -0.19 3.65
C HIS A 217 -19.02 1.10 3.09
N LYS A 218 -18.20 2.12 2.86
CA LYS A 218 -18.58 3.39 2.25
C LYS A 218 -17.40 3.89 1.40
N PRO A 219 -17.34 3.51 0.12
CA PRO A 219 -16.21 3.89 -0.73
C PRO A 219 -16.17 5.39 -1.02
N SER A 220 -14.96 5.93 -1.15
CA SER A 220 -14.71 7.21 -1.82
C SER A 220 -15.03 7.12 -3.31
N CYS A 221 -15.07 8.27 -3.99
CA CYS A 221 -14.89 8.27 -5.43
C CYS A 221 -13.46 7.84 -5.80
N ILE A 222 -13.23 7.47 -7.07
CA ILE A 222 -11.89 7.16 -7.57
C ILE A 222 -11.23 8.46 -8.02
N TYR A 223 -10.16 8.84 -7.36
CA TYR A 223 -9.31 9.97 -7.73
C TYR A 223 -8.22 9.51 -8.69
N LYS A 224 -7.83 10.38 -9.62
CA LYS A 224 -6.76 10.15 -10.59
C LYS A 224 -5.72 11.25 -10.48
N PHE A 225 -4.48 10.83 -10.30
CA PHE A 225 -3.28 11.62 -10.58
C PHE A 225 -2.75 11.22 -11.96
N GLU A 226 -2.32 12.20 -12.76
CA GLU A 226 -1.73 11.96 -14.08
C GLU A 226 -0.52 12.88 -14.25
N GLU A 227 0.61 12.32 -14.64
CA GLU A 227 1.83 13.06 -14.96
C GLU A 227 2.51 12.50 -16.22
N GLY A 228 3.39 13.30 -16.82
CA GLY A 228 4.05 13.00 -18.09
C GLY A 228 3.31 13.55 -19.33
N GLU A 229 4.00 13.56 -20.47
CA GLU A 229 3.46 14.07 -21.73
C GLU A 229 3.16 12.94 -22.72
N ARG A 230 2.09 13.11 -23.51
CA ARG A 230 1.71 12.23 -24.63
C ARG A 230 1.70 10.74 -24.28
N ASN A 231 2.70 9.98 -24.76
CA ASN A 231 2.77 8.52 -24.66
C ASN A 231 3.41 8.05 -23.36
N GLU A 232 4.05 8.94 -22.60
CA GLU A 232 4.70 8.64 -21.32
C GLU A 232 3.80 8.98 -20.13
N ARG A 233 2.50 9.14 -20.40
CA ARG A 233 1.51 9.43 -19.36
C ARG A 233 1.36 8.22 -18.45
N ARG A 234 1.65 8.45 -17.18
CA ARG A 234 1.45 7.48 -16.12
C ARG A 234 0.44 8.01 -15.12
N ARG A 235 -0.32 7.11 -14.53
CA ARG A 235 -1.46 7.44 -13.68
C ARG A 235 -1.40 6.69 -12.37
N LEU A 236 -1.87 7.36 -11.34
CA LEU A 236 -2.28 6.72 -10.08
C LEU A 236 -3.78 6.84 -9.95
N TYR A 237 -4.44 5.73 -9.62
CA TYR A 237 -5.83 5.74 -9.19
C TYR A 237 -5.89 5.51 -7.68
N ILE A 238 -6.51 6.44 -6.96
CA ILE A 238 -6.56 6.46 -5.50
C ILE A 238 -8.01 6.35 -5.06
N PHE A 239 -8.28 5.42 -4.14
CA PHE A 239 -9.61 5.25 -3.54
C PHE A 239 -9.50 4.64 -2.14
N PHE A 240 -10.43 4.96 -1.26
CA PHE A 240 -10.31 4.64 0.17
C PHE A 240 -11.66 4.46 0.88
N GLU A 241 -11.61 3.92 2.10
CA GLU A 241 -12.75 3.75 2.99
C GLU A 241 -13.14 5.10 3.63
N CYS A 242 -14.39 5.53 3.44
CA CYS A 242 -14.95 6.71 4.12
C CYS A 242 -15.83 6.34 5.32
N ALA A 243 -16.07 5.05 5.59
CA ALA A 243 -16.92 4.64 6.70
C ALA A 243 -16.27 4.92 8.06
N THR A 244 -17.01 5.59 8.93
CA THR A 244 -16.66 5.73 10.35
C THR A 244 -16.57 4.36 11.02
N LYS A 245 -15.89 4.30 12.18
CA LYS A 245 -15.83 3.07 13.01
C LYS A 245 -17.23 2.51 13.34
N LYS A 246 -18.25 3.37 13.47
CA LYS A 246 -19.65 2.98 13.74
C LYS A 246 -20.31 2.38 12.49
N GLU A 247 -20.16 3.01 11.33
CA GLU A 247 -20.71 2.50 10.06
C GLU A 247 -20.11 1.14 9.68
N ARG A 248 -18.82 0.90 9.95
CA ARG A 248 -18.17 -0.40 9.70
C ARG A 248 -18.72 -1.56 10.53
N ARG A 249 -19.38 -1.28 11.67
CA ARG A 249 -20.06 -2.30 12.48
C ARG A 249 -21.44 -2.68 11.93
N THR A 250 -21.96 -1.92 10.96
CA THR A 250 -23.21 -2.28 10.30
C THR A 250 -22.95 -3.44 9.35
N GLU A 251 -23.87 -4.40 9.28
CA GLU A 251 -23.82 -5.54 8.34
C GLU A 251 -24.12 -5.13 6.89
N ARG A 252 -23.89 -3.86 6.53
CA ARG A 252 -24.09 -3.39 5.17
C ARG A 252 -23.12 -4.09 4.22
N PRO A 253 -23.59 -4.50 3.03
CA PRO A 253 -22.71 -5.06 2.02
C PRO A 253 -21.58 -4.09 1.67
N LYS A 254 -20.35 -4.63 1.58
CA LYS A 254 -19.22 -3.84 1.08
C LYS A 254 -19.34 -3.64 -0.43
N LEU A 255 -19.05 -2.43 -0.88
CA LEU A 255 -19.16 -1.98 -2.27
C LEU A 255 -17.78 -1.62 -2.85
N PRO A 256 -17.55 -1.80 -4.16
CA PRO A 256 -16.35 -1.30 -4.80
C PRO A 256 -16.39 0.23 -4.92
N ALA A 257 -15.21 0.86 -4.96
CA ALA A 257 -15.09 2.28 -5.30
C ALA A 257 -15.55 2.56 -6.73
N ASN A 258 -16.19 3.71 -6.95
CA ASN A 258 -16.72 4.11 -8.25
C ASN A 258 -16.95 5.64 -8.29
N HIS A 259 -17.31 6.19 -9.46
CA HIS A 259 -17.54 7.63 -9.66
C HIS A 259 -18.63 8.26 -8.76
N LYS A 260 -19.52 7.47 -8.15
CA LYS A 260 -20.57 7.94 -7.22
C LYS A 260 -20.20 7.76 -5.74
N GLY A 261 -18.97 7.35 -5.44
CA GLY A 261 -18.49 7.30 -4.07
C GLY A 261 -18.41 8.70 -3.45
N LEU A 262 -18.12 8.76 -2.15
CA LEU A 262 -18.04 10.02 -1.43
C LEU A 262 -16.85 10.87 -1.93
N ASP A 263 -17.12 12.09 -2.41
CA ASP A 263 -16.07 13.04 -2.80
C ASP A 263 -15.62 13.91 -1.60
N ASP A 264 -14.80 13.31 -0.75
CA ASP A 264 -14.19 14.03 0.38
C ASP A 264 -12.75 13.57 0.61
N LEU A 265 -11.81 14.23 -0.07
CA LEU A 265 -10.37 14.03 0.13
C LEU A 265 -9.92 14.29 1.57
N GLY A 266 -10.67 15.10 2.35
CA GLY A 266 -10.35 15.35 3.76
C GLY A 266 -10.39 14.07 4.62
N LEU A 267 -11.19 13.09 4.21
CA LEU A 267 -11.31 11.80 4.90
C LEU A 267 -10.16 10.82 4.58
N MET A 268 -9.27 11.17 3.65
CA MET A 268 -8.17 10.29 3.25
C MET A 268 -7.22 10.00 4.42
N ARG A 269 -6.95 10.99 5.30
CA ARG A 269 -6.06 10.82 6.47
C ARG A 269 -6.68 9.99 7.59
N ASP A 270 -8.00 10.06 7.75
CA ASP A 270 -8.76 9.32 8.76
C ASP A 270 -9.15 7.90 8.30
N THR A 271 -8.81 7.53 7.06
CA THR A 271 -9.21 6.26 6.49
C THR A 271 -8.52 5.08 7.18
N SER A 272 -9.26 3.98 7.30
CA SER A 272 -8.67 2.71 7.74
C SER A 272 -8.11 1.86 6.61
N SER A 273 -8.34 2.28 5.36
CA SER A 273 -7.93 1.52 4.20
C SER A 273 -7.89 2.40 2.97
N LEU A 274 -6.73 2.47 2.33
CA LEU A 274 -6.49 3.22 1.10
C LEU A 274 -5.85 2.30 0.06
N GLN A 275 -6.21 2.46 -1.20
CA GLN A 275 -5.52 1.80 -2.31
C GLN A 275 -5.02 2.82 -3.33
N VAL A 276 -3.84 2.53 -3.84
CA VAL A 276 -3.21 3.17 -4.99
C VAL A 276 -2.99 2.11 -6.06
N LEU A 277 -3.62 2.28 -7.22
CA LEU A 277 -3.42 1.45 -8.40
C LEU A 277 -2.50 2.19 -9.38
N PHE A 278 -1.45 1.50 -9.82
CA PHE A 278 -0.47 2.00 -10.79
C PHE A 278 -0.94 1.71 -12.22
N ALA A 279 -0.99 2.71 -13.11
CA ALA A 279 -1.54 2.56 -14.47
C ALA A 279 -0.81 3.36 -15.57
#